data_AF-A0A7C7JWW2-F1
#
_entry.id   AF-A0A7C7JWW2-F1
#
_cell.length_a   1.000
_cell.length_b   1.000
_cell.length_c   1.000
_cell.angle_alpha   90.00
_cell.angle_beta   90.00
_cell.angle_gamma   90.00
#
_symmetry.space_group_name_H-M   'P 1'
#
loop_
_entity.id
_entity.type
_entity.pdbx_description
1 polymer ?
#
loop_
_entity_poly.entity_id
_entity_poly.type
_entity_poly.pdbx_seq_one_letter_code
_entity_poly.pdbx_strand_id
1 'polypeptide(L)'
;AGVFTAPHNHDYYGSDGSNYGTRVRQLVRAMVDSAEAAGFDWSQFDNDGDGDVDGVTLVHSGAGAEQGDGSNIWSHRWSMGSNAVYYDGVYINDYSINPEIQGNNIVAIGVLAHEFGHVLGLPDLYDTDYSSAGSGKLALMGSGAWGTSGNTPWYPSAMNAWCKTEMGWSNVQTLSTDQSNINLEQSFTNNLIYRVNHPNDNSEYWLIENRQKRGTDNLMPSPGLLFWHIDTEKTSGWGVNNDEPHYGVGLEQADGLFQLENNGSSDGGDPYPGLANNREFNHCSVPNTTSYYGEESMVALINISDPDSTMTFDLSFTDVETGTMGAVGFGDAYAIGYLSVSMTNYVEVQTLSF
;
A
#
# COMPACT_ATOMS: atom_id res chain seq x y z
N ALA A 1 -25.44 -20.63 -3.18
CA ALA A 1 -24.27 -21.16 -2.48
C ALA A 1 -24.51 -22.61 -2.06
N GLY A 2 -23.53 -23.48 -2.26
CA GLY A 2 -23.62 -24.91 -1.93
C GLY A 2 -22.23 -25.55 -1.95
N VAL A 3 -22.11 -26.77 -1.45
CA VAL A 3 -20.88 -27.56 -1.52
C VAL A 3 -20.98 -28.48 -2.73
N PHE A 4 -20.06 -28.32 -3.68
CA PHE A 4 -20.02 -29.10 -4.92
C PHE A 4 -18.76 -29.95 -4.95
N THR A 5 -18.83 -31.12 -5.58
CA THR A 5 -17.69 -32.02 -5.74
C THR A 5 -17.03 -31.81 -7.09
N ALA A 6 -15.73 -31.53 -7.10
CA ALA A 6 -14.97 -31.36 -8.32
C ALA A 6 -14.92 -32.65 -9.18
N PRO A 7 -14.89 -32.54 -10.51
CA PRO A 7 -14.78 -33.71 -11.41
C PRO A 7 -13.50 -34.54 -11.23
N HIS A 8 -12.42 -33.92 -10.78
CA HIS A 8 -11.12 -34.57 -10.55
C HIS A 8 -10.67 -34.42 -9.09
N ASN A 9 -9.62 -35.14 -8.71
CA ASN A 9 -9.05 -35.05 -7.37
C ASN A 9 -8.23 -33.77 -7.18
N HIS A 10 -7.86 -33.49 -5.92
CA HIS A 10 -7.03 -32.36 -5.51
C HIS A 10 -5.77 -32.18 -6.39
N ASP A 11 -4.96 -33.23 -6.52
CA ASP A 11 -3.66 -33.16 -7.19
C ASP A 11 -3.77 -32.79 -8.67
N TYR A 12 -4.90 -33.14 -9.31
CA TYR A 12 -5.16 -32.71 -10.68
C TYR A 12 -5.17 -31.19 -10.78
N TYR A 13 -5.79 -30.49 -9.84
CA TYR A 13 -5.95 -29.03 -9.85
C TYR A 13 -4.78 -28.28 -9.22
N GLY A 14 -4.21 -28.79 -8.12
CA GLY A 14 -3.12 -28.10 -7.41
C GLY A 14 -1.74 -28.27 -8.06
N SER A 15 -1.46 -29.40 -8.69
CA SER A 15 -0.15 -29.69 -9.32
C SER A 15 -0.14 -29.45 -10.84
N ASP A 16 -0.52 -28.25 -11.28
CA ASP A 16 -0.67 -27.93 -12.71
C ASP A 16 0.66 -27.58 -13.43
N GLY A 17 1.77 -27.50 -12.70
CA GLY A 17 3.12 -27.30 -13.27
C GLY A 17 3.18 -26.09 -14.21
N SER A 18 3.66 -26.28 -15.44
CA SER A 18 3.78 -25.21 -16.45
C SER A 18 2.46 -24.68 -17.00
N ASN A 19 1.32 -25.30 -16.65
CA ASN A 19 -0.01 -24.82 -17.06
C ASN A 19 -0.73 -24.10 -15.91
N TYR A 20 -0.01 -23.73 -14.85
CA TYR A 20 -0.52 -23.09 -13.64
C TYR A 20 -1.67 -22.10 -13.92
N GLY A 21 -2.80 -22.31 -13.24
CA GLY A 21 -4.03 -21.55 -13.42
C GLY A 21 -5.00 -22.13 -14.46
N THR A 22 -4.56 -22.98 -15.39
CA THR A 22 -5.47 -23.55 -16.43
C THR A 22 -6.48 -24.52 -15.83
N ARG A 23 -6.01 -25.50 -15.05
CA ARG A 23 -6.89 -26.48 -14.42
C ARG A 23 -7.73 -25.87 -13.31
N VAL A 24 -7.21 -24.85 -12.61
CA VAL A 24 -8.00 -24.11 -11.63
C VAL A 24 -9.17 -23.39 -12.32
N ARG A 25 -8.97 -22.76 -13.48
CA ARG A 25 -10.10 -22.19 -14.25
C ARG A 25 -11.12 -23.24 -14.67
N GLN A 26 -10.69 -24.46 -15.00
CA GLN A 26 -11.60 -25.59 -15.28
C GLN A 26 -12.35 -26.05 -14.02
N LEU A 27 -11.71 -26.04 -12.85
CA LEU A 27 -12.36 -26.27 -11.56
C LEU A 27 -13.45 -25.22 -11.33
N VAL A 28 -13.10 -23.94 -11.43
CA VAL A 28 -14.04 -22.82 -11.24
C VAL A 28 -15.23 -22.97 -12.17
N ARG A 29 -14.98 -23.20 -13.47
CA ARG A 29 -16.02 -23.47 -14.45
C ARG A 29 -16.94 -24.61 -14.03
N ALA A 30 -16.39 -25.76 -13.62
CA ALA A 30 -17.20 -26.90 -13.19
C ALA A 30 -18.05 -26.57 -11.95
N MET A 31 -17.55 -25.73 -11.03
CA MET A 31 -18.29 -25.31 -9.84
C MET A 31 -19.41 -24.31 -10.20
N VAL A 32 -19.16 -23.37 -11.12
CA VAL A 32 -20.17 -22.45 -11.66
C VAL A 32 -21.28 -23.24 -12.36
N ASP A 33 -20.94 -24.21 -13.22
CA ASP A 33 -21.92 -25.07 -13.90
C ASP A 33 -22.74 -25.91 -12.89
N SER A 34 -22.11 -26.35 -11.79
CA SER A 34 -22.81 -27.11 -10.74
C SER A 34 -23.78 -26.23 -9.94
N ALA A 35 -23.41 -24.98 -9.68
CA ALA A 35 -24.27 -24.00 -9.01
C ALA A 35 -25.46 -23.60 -9.90
N GLU A 36 -25.22 -23.36 -11.19
CA GLU A 36 -26.27 -23.15 -12.20
C GLU A 36 -27.26 -24.33 -12.23
N ALA A 37 -26.76 -25.57 -12.35
CA ALA A 37 -27.60 -26.76 -12.35
C ALA A 37 -28.40 -26.96 -11.05
N ALA A 38 -27.94 -26.39 -9.93
CA ALA A 38 -28.64 -26.37 -8.66
C ALA A 38 -29.69 -25.24 -8.55
N GLY A 39 -29.83 -24.40 -9.58
CA GLY A 39 -30.79 -23.30 -9.66
C GLY A 39 -30.30 -22.01 -8.98
N PHE A 40 -28.99 -21.78 -8.94
CA PHE A 40 -28.43 -20.52 -8.46
C PHE A 40 -28.65 -19.43 -9.51
N ASP A 41 -29.31 -18.34 -9.12
CA ASP A 41 -29.62 -17.21 -10.00
C ASP A 41 -28.45 -16.21 -10.02
N TRP A 42 -27.70 -16.19 -11.12
CA TRP A 42 -26.50 -15.36 -11.26
C TRP A 42 -26.82 -13.88 -11.54
N SER A 43 -28.00 -13.59 -12.07
CA SER A 43 -28.42 -12.21 -12.42
C SER A 43 -28.47 -11.27 -11.21
N GLN A 44 -28.49 -11.83 -10.00
CA GLN A 44 -28.52 -11.09 -8.74
C GLN A 44 -27.16 -10.46 -8.36
N PHE A 45 -26.08 -10.81 -9.05
CA PHE A 45 -24.71 -10.44 -8.69
C PHE A 45 -24.02 -9.53 -9.73
N ASP A 46 -24.79 -9.01 -10.68
CA ASP A 46 -24.43 -7.86 -11.53
C ASP A 46 -24.96 -6.61 -10.82
N ASN A 47 -24.22 -6.10 -9.81
CA ASN A 47 -24.75 -5.06 -8.93
C ASN A 47 -24.69 -3.66 -9.56
N ASP A 48 -23.89 -3.47 -10.61
CA ASP A 48 -23.75 -2.19 -11.32
C ASP A 48 -24.42 -2.18 -12.71
N GLY A 49 -24.91 -3.33 -13.19
CA GLY A 49 -25.69 -3.46 -14.42
C GLY A 49 -24.84 -3.47 -15.68
N ASP A 50 -23.56 -3.82 -15.60
CA ASP A 50 -22.65 -3.86 -16.73
C ASP A 50 -22.76 -5.17 -17.56
N GLY A 51 -23.48 -6.16 -17.02
CA GLY A 51 -23.74 -7.44 -17.66
C GLY A 51 -22.76 -8.55 -17.27
N ASP A 52 -21.87 -8.31 -16.31
CA ASP A 52 -20.96 -9.28 -15.71
C ASP A 52 -21.32 -9.53 -14.23
N VAL A 53 -21.01 -10.72 -13.71
CA VAL A 53 -21.07 -10.98 -12.27
C VAL A 53 -19.85 -10.34 -11.61
N ASP A 54 -20.08 -9.44 -10.65
CA ASP A 54 -19.04 -8.63 -10.00
C ASP A 54 -17.92 -9.46 -9.36
N GLY A 55 -18.24 -10.66 -8.88
CA GLY A 55 -17.24 -11.54 -8.28
C GLY A 55 -17.78 -12.89 -7.87
N VAL A 56 -16.99 -13.94 -8.15
CA VAL A 56 -17.26 -15.30 -7.69
C VAL A 56 -16.13 -15.75 -6.77
N THR A 57 -16.44 -16.02 -5.51
CA THR A 57 -15.46 -16.57 -4.56
C THR A 57 -15.69 -18.06 -4.34
N LEU A 58 -14.64 -18.85 -4.57
CA LEU A 58 -14.60 -20.27 -4.28
C LEU A 58 -13.80 -20.52 -3.01
N VAL A 59 -14.30 -21.41 -2.16
CA VAL A 59 -13.56 -21.99 -1.04
C VAL A 59 -13.30 -23.45 -1.36
N HIS A 60 -12.03 -23.82 -1.57
CA HIS A 60 -11.66 -25.20 -1.84
C HIS A 60 -11.33 -25.95 -0.56
N SER A 61 -11.70 -27.24 -0.51
CA SER A 61 -11.33 -28.12 0.60
C SER A 61 -9.81 -28.20 0.75
N GLY A 62 -9.32 -28.21 1.99
CA GLY A 62 -7.90 -28.33 2.30
C GLY A 62 -7.15 -27.01 2.47
N ALA A 63 -5.83 -27.11 2.63
CA ALA A 63 -4.95 -25.97 2.85
C ALA A 63 -4.53 -25.33 1.53
N GLY A 64 -4.21 -24.03 1.56
CA GLY A 64 -3.69 -23.31 0.39
C GLY A 64 -2.18 -23.47 0.25
N ALA A 65 -1.68 -23.27 -0.98
CA ALA A 65 -0.26 -23.41 -1.28
C ALA A 65 0.62 -22.34 -0.62
N GLU A 66 0.05 -21.18 -0.26
CA GLU A 66 0.75 -20.11 0.44
C GLU A 66 1.32 -20.51 1.82
N GLN A 67 0.95 -21.69 2.31
CA GLN A 67 1.50 -22.29 3.54
C GLN A 67 2.78 -23.10 3.32
N GLY A 68 3.32 -23.11 2.09
CA GLY A 68 4.60 -23.72 1.74
C GLY A 68 4.50 -25.11 1.09
N ASP A 69 3.30 -25.56 0.72
CA ASP A 69 3.07 -26.80 -0.03
C ASP A 69 2.50 -26.49 -1.41
N GLY A 70 3.38 -26.42 -2.41
CA GLY A 70 3.04 -26.13 -3.80
C GLY A 70 2.23 -27.21 -4.53
N SER A 71 1.87 -28.32 -3.86
CA SER A 71 0.91 -29.29 -4.41
C SER A 71 -0.54 -28.86 -4.22
N ASN A 72 -0.79 -27.92 -3.31
CA ASN A 72 -2.10 -27.32 -3.07
C ASN A 72 -2.42 -26.23 -4.12
N ILE A 73 -3.67 -25.76 -4.13
CA ILE A 73 -4.06 -24.59 -4.91
C ILE A 73 -3.59 -23.34 -4.16
N TRP A 74 -2.86 -22.43 -4.82
CA TRP A 74 -2.54 -21.12 -4.24
C TRP A 74 -3.77 -20.21 -4.32
N SER A 75 -4.01 -19.44 -3.27
CA SER A 75 -5.11 -18.46 -3.26
C SER A 75 -4.86 -17.37 -4.30
N HIS A 76 -5.82 -17.08 -5.18
CA HIS A 76 -5.64 -16.05 -6.19
C HIS A 76 -6.98 -15.58 -6.78
N ARG A 77 -6.92 -14.42 -7.43
CA ARG A 77 -7.93 -13.92 -8.37
C ARG A 77 -7.47 -14.09 -9.81
N TRP A 78 -8.36 -14.55 -10.69
CA TRP A 78 -8.14 -14.54 -12.15
C TRP A 78 -9.48 -14.44 -12.87
N SER A 79 -9.43 -14.16 -14.17
CA SER A 79 -10.48 -14.50 -15.12
C SER A 79 -10.47 -15.97 -15.60
N MET A 80 -11.65 -16.54 -15.83
CA MET A 80 -11.84 -17.85 -16.46
C MET A 80 -11.42 -17.86 -17.94
N GLY A 81 -11.42 -16.68 -18.59
CA GLY A 81 -11.02 -16.50 -19.99
C GLY A 81 -11.93 -17.29 -20.92
N SER A 82 -11.36 -18.18 -21.74
CA SER A 82 -12.14 -19.04 -22.63
C SER A 82 -13.07 -20.03 -21.91
N ASN A 83 -12.95 -20.18 -20.59
CA ASN A 83 -13.86 -20.99 -19.78
C ASN A 83 -15.06 -20.19 -19.24
N ALA A 84 -15.13 -18.88 -19.46
CA ALA A 84 -16.26 -18.05 -19.04
C ALA A 84 -17.59 -18.57 -19.58
N VAL A 85 -18.67 -18.27 -18.86
CA VAL A 85 -20.03 -18.71 -19.19
C VAL A 85 -20.99 -17.53 -19.17
N TYR A 86 -22.14 -17.75 -19.81
CA TYR A 86 -23.25 -16.82 -19.83
C TYR A 86 -24.49 -17.55 -19.32
N TYR A 87 -24.91 -17.21 -18.10
CA TYR A 87 -26.08 -17.77 -17.43
C TYR A 87 -26.93 -16.62 -16.88
N ASP A 88 -28.26 -16.82 -16.84
CA ASP A 88 -29.23 -15.85 -16.32
C ASP A 88 -29.15 -14.42 -16.87
N GLY A 89 -28.56 -14.24 -18.06
CA GLY A 89 -28.44 -12.93 -18.70
C GLY A 89 -27.13 -12.18 -18.41
N VAL A 90 -26.22 -12.76 -17.63
CA VAL A 90 -24.93 -12.16 -17.21
C VAL A 90 -23.75 -13.04 -17.57
N TYR A 91 -22.58 -12.43 -17.81
CA TYR A 91 -21.31 -13.12 -17.98
C TYR A 91 -20.67 -13.44 -16.64
N ILE A 92 -20.12 -14.65 -16.52
CA ILE A 92 -19.38 -15.09 -15.33
C ILE A 92 -17.98 -15.40 -15.81
N ASN A 93 -17.02 -14.60 -15.37
CA ASN A 93 -15.64 -14.68 -15.82
C ASN A 93 -14.66 -14.48 -14.67
N ASP A 94 -14.87 -13.46 -13.84
CA ASP A 94 -13.96 -13.17 -12.73
C ASP A 94 -14.18 -14.10 -11.54
N TYR A 95 -13.09 -14.56 -10.93
CA TYR A 95 -13.17 -15.38 -9.73
C TYR A 95 -12.00 -15.13 -8.78
N SER A 96 -12.24 -15.34 -7.49
CA SER A 96 -11.22 -15.59 -6.49
C SER A 96 -11.38 -17.01 -5.91
N ILE A 97 -10.27 -17.63 -5.54
CA ILE A 97 -10.26 -18.96 -4.92
C ILE A 97 -9.40 -18.93 -3.66
N ASN A 98 -9.92 -19.50 -2.58
CA ASN A 98 -9.33 -19.48 -1.23
C ASN A 98 -9.42 -20.88 -0.58
N PRO A 99 -8.53 -21.24 0.35
CA PRO A 99 -8.58 -22.51 1.05
C PRO A 99 -9.63 -22.52 2.16
N GLU A 100 -10.09 -23.71 2.53
CA GLU A 100 -10.96 -23.93 3.69
C GLU A 100 -10.18 -23.83 5.01
N ILE A 101 -8.94 -24.32 5.03
CA ILE A 101 -8.14 -24.47 6.26
C ILE A 101 -6.76 -23.83 6.17
N GLN A 102 -6.27 -23.41 7.34
CA GLN A 102 -4.88 -23.00 7.59
C GLN A 102 -4.33 -23.82 8.76
N GLY A 103 -3.30 -24.62 8.49
CA GLY A 103 -2.87 -25.70 9.38
C GLY A 103 -4.05 -26.64 9.71
N ASN A 104 -4.42 -26.71 10.99
CA ASN A 104 -5.54 -27.54 11.46
C ASN A 104 -6.81 -26.72 11.78
N ASN A 105 -6.85 -25.44 11.41
CA ASN A 105 -7.95 -24.53 11.71
C ASN A 105 -8.63 -24.05 10.42
N ILE A 106 -9.83 -23.50 10.52
CA ILE A 106 -10.42 -22.73 9.43
C ILE A 106 -9.48 -21.58 9.06
N VAL A 107 -9.36 -21.32 7.75
CA VAL A 107 -8.54 -20.24 7.20
C VAL A 107 -8.82 -18.92 7.92
N ALA A 108 -7.75 -18.17 8.19
CA ALA A 108 -7.85 -16.85 8.78
C ALA A 108 -8.35 -15.82 7.76
N ILE A 109 -9.02 -14.76 8.21
CA ILE A 109 -9.67 -13.78 7.34
C ILE A 109 -8.69 -13.01 6.43
N GLY A 110 -7.41 -12.94 6.77
CA GLY A 110 -6.44 -12.11 6.07
C GLY A 110 -6.25 -12.42 4.59
N VAL A 111 -6.07 -13.69 4.22
CA VAL A 111 -5.97 -14.10 2.80
C VAL A 111 -7.29 -13.80 2.07
N LEU A 112 -8.43 -14.10 2.70
CA LEU A 112 -9.74 -13.83 2.11
C LEU A 112 -9.95 -12.34 1.87
N ALA A 113 -9.52 -11.49 2.80
CA ALA A 113 -9.62 -10.05 2.68
C ALA A 113 -8.73 -9.49 1.57
N HIS A 114 -7.53 -10.06 1.39
CA HIS A 114 -6.62 -9.71 0.29
C HIS A 114 -7.21 -10.09 -1.07
N GLU A 115 -7.68 -11.33 -1.23
CA GLU A 115 -8.31 -11.79 -2.47
C GLU A 115 -9.60 -11.01 -2.78
N PHE A 116 -10.37 -10.66 -1.75
CA PHE A 116 -11.53 -9.80 -1.93
C PHE A 116 -11.14 -8.38 -2.39
N GLY A 117 -9.96 -7.89 -2.01
CA GLY A 117 -9.39 -6.66 -2.57
C GLY A 117 -9.20 -6.73 -4.08
N HIS A 118 -8.73 -7.87 -4.62
CA HIS A 118 -8.63 -8.06 -6.07
C HIS A 118 -9.99 -8.14 -6.77
N VAL A 119 -11.00 -8.76 -6.12
CA VAL A 119 -12.38 -8.74 -6.63
C VAL A 119 -12.90 -7.31 -6.73
N LEU A 120 -12.53 -6.45 -5.77
CA LEU A 120 -12.84 -5.02 -5.81
C LEU A 120 -12.00 -4.21 -6.81
N GLY A 121 -11.06 -4.84 -7.53
CA GLY A 121 -10.24 -4.21 -8.57
C GLY A 121 -8.88 -3.69 -8.10
N LEU A 122 -8.47 -3.94 -6.85
CA LEU A 122 -7.17 -3.51 -6.35
C LEU A 122 -6.05 -4.48 -6.78
N PRO A 123 -4.87 -3.97 -7.19
CA PRO A 123 -3.72 -4.80 -7.53
C PRO A 123 -2.96 -5.26 -6.28
N ASP A 124 -2.03 -6.20 -6.48
CA ASP A 124 -1.00 -6.50 -5.50
C ASP A 124 -0.10 -5.28 -5.28
N LEU A 125 0.23 -5.02 -4.02
CA LEU A 125 1.16 -3.97 -3.60
C LEU A 125 2.46 -4.53 -3.03
N TYR A 126 2.60 -5.85 -2.87
CA TYR A 126 3.93 -6.44 -2.73
C TYR A 126 4.58 -6.52 -4.11
N ASP A 127 5.90 -6.61 -4.12
CA ASP A 127 6.62 -6.85 -5.36
C ASP A 127 6.45 -8.31 -5.80
N THR A 128 5.82 -8.48 -6.96
CA THR A 128 5.43 -9.80 -7.48
C THR A 128 6.59 -10.55 -8.15
N ASP A 129 7.73 -9.90 -8.39
CA ASP A 129 8.96 -10.56 -8.83
C ASP A 129 9.90 -10.97 -7.68
N TYR A 130 9.53 -10.57 -6.45
CA TYR A 130 10.18 -10.90 -5.18
C TYR A 130 11.60 -10.34 -5.01
N SER A 131 11.96 -9.30 -5.75
CA SER A 131 13.23 -8.61 -5.53
C SER A 131 13.18 -7.67 -4.31
N SER A 132 11.99 -7.25 -3.89
CA SER A 132 11.72 -6.43 -2.72
C SER A 132 10.42 -6.82 -1.97
N ALA A 133 10.02 -6.05 -0.95
CA ALA A 133 8.79 -6.28 -0.18
C ALA A 133 7.60 -5.40 -0.64
N GLY A 134 7.79 -4.51 -1.61
CA GLY A 134 6.80 -3.50 -2.03
C GLY A 134 6.28 -2.67 -0.84
N SER A 135 4.97 -2.48 -0.75
CA SER A 135 4.32 -1.72 0.35
C SER A 135 4.38 -2.39 1.73
N GLY A 136 4.91 -3.61 1.84
CA GLY A 136 5.08 -4.30 3.12
C GLY A 136 3.78 -4.66 3.85
N LYS A 137 3.88 -4.90 5.16
CA LYS A 137 2.77 -5.48 5.97
C LYS A 137 1.84 -4.45 6.58
N LEU A 138 2.11 -3.16 6.38
CA LEU A 138 1.21 -2.07 6.77
C LEU A 138 0.14 -1.78 5.69
N ALA A 139 0.22 -2.44 4.53
CA ALA A 139 -0.80 -2.47 3.49
C ALA A 139 -1.42 -3.87 3.36
N LEU A 140 -2.75 -3.98 3.41
CA LEU A 140 -3.46 -5.26 3.20
C LEU A 140 -3.12 -5.92 1.86
N MET A 141 -3.08 -5.11 0.79
CA MET A 141 -2.73 -5.56 -0.56
C MET A 141 -1.21 -5.80 -0.73
N GLY A 142 -0.40 -5.47 0.27
CA GLY A 142 0.99 -5.93 0.38
C GLY A 142 1.06 -7.26 1.12
N SER A 143 2.02 -7.40 2.05
CA SER A 143 2.11 -8.58 2.93
C SER A 143 1.18 -8.50 4.15
N GLY A 144 0.32 -7.48 4.23
CA GLY A 144 -0.58 -7.23 5.37
C GLY A 144 -1.68 -8.27 5.56
N ALA A 145 -1.93 -9.15 4.59
CA ALA A 145 -2.78 -10.34 4.76
C ALA A 145 -2.33 -11.24 5.92
N TRP A 146 -1.02 -11.22 6.25
CA TRP A 146 -0.45 -11.93 7.40
C TRP A 146 -0.47 -11.12 8.70
N GLY A 147 -1.17 -9.98 8.70
CA GLY A 147 -1.25 -9.05 9.83
C GLY A 147 -0.04 -8.14 9.94
N THR A 148 -0.21 -7.04 10.67
CA THR A 148 0.84 -6.03 10.88
C THR A 148 2.04 -6.55 11.68
N SER A 149 1.93 -7.71 12.35
CA SER A 149 3.06 -8.40 12.98
C SER A 149 3.72 -9.45 12.07
N GLY A 150 3.13 -9.74 10.91
CA GLY A 150 3.62 -10.70 9.91
C GLY A 150 3.26 -12.17 10.17
N ASN A 151 2.49 -12.47 11.22
CA ASN A 151 2.11 -13.83 11.60
C ASN A 151 0.76 -13.92 12.32
N THR A 152 -0.10 -12.93 12.10
CA THR A 152 -1.40 -12.77 12.75
C THR A 152 -2.52 -12.57 11.73
N PRO A 153 -2.73 -13.53 10.80
CA PRO A 153 -3.67 -13.37 9.70
C PRO A 153 -5.16 -13.25 10.13
N TRP A 154 -5.47 -13.49 11.41
CA TRP A 154 -6.80 -13.21 11.99
C TRP A 154 -7.04 -11.71 12.26
N TYR A 155 -5.97 -10.92 12.28
CA TYR A 155 -5.95 -9.47 12.41
C TYR A 155 -5.11 -8.89 11.26
N PRO A 156 -5.60 -8.98 10.00
CA PRO A 156 -4.87 -8.46 8.85
C PRO A 156 -4.70 -6.94 8.93
N SER A 157 -3.70 -6.39 8.24
CA SER A 157 -3.58 -4.93 8.13
C SER A 157 -4.84 -4.33 7.54
N ALA A 158 -5.21 -3.13 7.97
CA ALA A 158 -6.20 -2.35 7.24
C ALA A 158 -5.72 -2.04 5.80
N MET A 159 -6.67 -1.73 4.90
CA MET A 159 -6.32 -1.12 3.61
C MET A 159 -5.48 0.15 3.85
N ASN A 160 -4.47 0.39 3.03
CA ASN A 160 -3.68 1.62 3.12
C ASN A 160 -4.43 2.80 2.48
N ALA A 161 -3.87 4.01 2.65
CA ALA A 161 -4.46 5.25 2.16
C ALA A 161 -4.76 5.23 0.65
N TRP A 162 -3.87 4.63 -0.15
CA TRP A 162 -4.06 4.52 -1.60
C TRP A 162 -5.25 3.62 -1.95
N CYS A 163 -5.29 2.38 -1.44
CA CYS A 163 -6.43 1.49 -1.68
C CYS A 163 -7.77 2.09 -1.24
N LYS A 164 -7.82 2.78 -0.09
CA LYS A 164 -9.06 3.48 0.34
C LYS A 164 -9.48 4.57 -0.64
N THR A 165 -8.51 5.24 -1.27
CA THR A 165 -8.75 6.31 -2.23
C THR A 165 -9.27 5.77 -3.56
N GLU A 166 -8.63 4.72 -4.10
CA GLU A 166 -9.09 4.05 -5.32
C GLU A 166 -10.52 3.49 -5.18
N MET A 167 -10.84 2.95 -4.00
CA MET A 167 -12.17 2.43 -3.71
C MET A 167 -13.23 3.51 -3.41
N GLY A 168 -12.84 4.78 -3.33
CA GLY A 168 -13.74 5.87 -2.93
C GLY A 168 -14.23 5.79 -1.47
N TRP A 169 -13.49 5.08 -0.61
CA TRP A 169 -13.83 4.92 0.82
C TRP A 169 -13.32 6.08 1.67
N SER A 170 -12.37 6.86 1.17
CA SER A 170 -11.78 8.01 1.85
C SER A 170 -12.35 9.35 1.38
N ASN A 171 -12.29 10.34 2.27
CA ASN A 171 -12.46 11.75 1.93
C ASN A 171 -11.07 12.38 1.79
N VAL A 172 -10.54 12.42 0.56
CA VAL A 172 -9.21 12.96 0.30
C VAL A 172 -9.25 14.49 0.26
N GLN A 173 -8.43 15.13 1.08
CA GLN A 173 -8.24 16.58 1.08
C GLN A 173 -6.83 16.94 0.63
N THR A 174 -6.73 17.65 -0.50
CA THR A 174 -5.43 18.14 -0.97
C THR A 174 -5.00 19.37 -0.19
N LEU A 175 -3.79 19.33 0.36
CA LEU A 175 -3.13 20.46 1.00
C LEU A 175 -2.12 21.06 0.02
N SER A 176 -2.21 22.37 -0.22
CA SER A 176 -1.44 23.05 -1.27
C SER A 176 -0.82 24.38 -0.83
N THR A 177 -0.85 24.68 0.47
CA THR A 177 -0.30 25.90 1.07
C THR A 177 0.29 25.59 2.43
N ASP A 178 1.19 26.43 2.91
CA ASP A 178 1.75 26.34 4.25
C ASP A 178 0.64 26.39 5.32
N GLN A 179 0.72 25.50 6.29
CA GLN A 179 -0.28 25.35 7.35
C GLN A 179 0.41 24.81 8.61
N SER A 180 -0.02 25.27 9.78
CA SER A 180 0.47 24.76 11.07
C SER A 180 -0.64 24.11 11.86
N ASN A 181 -0.30 23.13 12.69
CA ASN A 181 -1.20 22.35 13.55
C ASN A 181 -2.35 21.70 12.76
N ILE A 182 -2.03 21.11 11.60
CA ILE A 182 -2.99 20.31 10.83
C ILE A 182 -3.38 19.11 11.68
N ASN A 183 -4.67 18.94 11.95
CA ASN A 183 -5.18 17.80 12.72
C ASN A 183 -5.55 16.65 11.78
N LEU A 184 -5.13 15.43 12.13
CA LEU A 184 -5.51 14.20 11.46
C LEU A 184 -5.97 13.15 12.47
N GLU A 185 -7.26 12.89 12.49
CA GLU A 185 -7.86 11.81 13.28
C GLU A 185 -7.44 10.44 12.75
N GLN A 186 -7.41 9.45 13.64
CA GLN A 186 -7.10 8.06 13.29
C GLN A 186 -8.03 7.50 12.20
N SER A 187 -7.44 6.79 11.27
CA SER A 187 -8.12 6.21 10.11
C SER A 187 -9.11 5.08 10.44
N PHE A 188 -9.11 4.56 11.67
CA PHE A 188 -10.06 3.52 12.10
C PHE A 188 -11.48 4.06 12.31
N THR A 189 -11.62 5.32 12.76
CA THR A 189 -12.92 5.95 13.04
C THR A 189 -13.25 7.10 12.10
N ASN A 190 -12.29 7.48 11.25
CA ASN A 190 -12.38 8.61 10.34
C ASN A 190 -11.80 8.18 8.98
N ASN A 191 -12.37 8.67 7.87
CA ASN A 191 -11.93 8.33 6.52
C ASN A 191 -11.18 9.48 5.82
N LEU A 192 -10.82 10.54 6.54
CA LEU A 192 -10.00 11.64 6.06
C LEU A 192 -8.58 11.16 5.75
N ILE A 193 -8.11 11.50 4.55
CA ILE A 193 -6.72 11.33 4.10
C ILE A 193 -6.27 12.68 3.58
N TYR A 194 -5.09 13.15 4.00
CA TYR A 194 -4.50 14.32 3.36
C TYR A 194 -3.65 13.88 2.17
N ARG A 195 -3.74 14.66 1.09
CA ARG A 195 -2.89 14.51 -0.09
C ARG A 195 -2.00 15.74 -0.21
N VAL A 196 -0.70 15.54 -0.39
CA VAL A 196 0.25 16.61 -0.70
C VAL A 196 0.88 16.29 -2.04
N ASN A 197 0.64 17.13 -3.05
CA ASN A 197 1.23 16.92 -4.39
C ASN A 197 2.69 17.32 -4.38
N HIS A 198 3.51 16.60 -5.15
CA HIS A 198 4.85 17.07 -5.47
C HIS A 198 4.72 18.37 -6.32
N PRO A 199 5.34 19.50 -5.95
CA PRO A 199 5.15 20.76 -6.69
C PRO A 199 5.83 20.77 -8.07
N ASN A 200 6.92 20.02 -8.21
CA ASN A 200 7.76 20.00 -9.41
C ASN A 200 7.61 18.72 -10.24
N ASP A 201 6.72 17.81 -9.82
CA ASP A 201 6.42 16.55 -10.51
C ASP A 201 4.91 16.32 -10.42
N ASN A 202 4.26 16.08 -11.56
CA ASN A 202 2.81 15.92 -11.61
C ASN A 202 2.35 14.46 -11.53
N SER A 203 3.27 13.49 -11.63
CA SER A 203 2.93 12.08 -11.43
C SER A 203 3.00 11.66 -9.97
N GLU A 204 3.70 12.43 -9.13
CA GLU A 204 3.99 12.05 -7.76
C GLU A 204 3.24 12.85 -6.67
N TYR A 205 2.87 12.18 -5.59
CA TYR A 205 2.27 12.80 -4.40
C TYR A 205 2.36 11.90 -3.17
N TRP A 206 2.13 12.46 -1.99
CA TRP A 206 2.01 11.70 -0.75
C TRP A 206 0.57 11.65 -0.25
N LEU A 207 0.12 10.47 0.18
CA LEU A 207 -1.09 10.28 0.96
C LEU A 207 -0.75 10.05 2.43
N ILE A 208 -1.42 10.79 3.31
CA ILE A 208 -1.14 10.82 4.74
C ILE A 208 -2.32 10.26 5.49
N GLU A 209 -2.07 9.21 6.29
CA GLU A 209 -3.07 8.65 7.20
C GLU A 209 -2.51 8.48 8.61
N ASN A 210 -3.35 8.70 9.63
CA ASN A 210 -3.02 8.39 11.02
C ASN A 210 -3.44 6.93 11.32
N ARG A 211 -2.47 6.04 11.56
CA ARG A 211 -2.68 4.62 11.88
C ARG A 211 -2.41 4.36 13.35
N GLN A 212 -3.38 3.77 14.02
CA GLN A 212 -3.36 3.50 15.47
C GLN A 212 -3.59 2.01 15.73
N LYS A 213 -3.18 1.51 16.90
CA LYS A 213 -3.41 0.11 17.33
C LYS A 213 -4.89 -0.12 17.65
N ARG A 214 -5.75 -0.15 16.63
CA ARG A 214 -7.21 -0.27 16.71
C ARG A 214 -7.73 -1.15 15.57
N GLY A 215 -8.91 -1.73 15.74
CA GLY A 215 -9.50 -2.61 14.74
C GLY A 215 -8.60 -3.80 14.43
N THR A 216 -8.35 -4.00 13.13
CA THR A 216 -7.49 -5.08 12.64
C THR A 216 -5.99 -4.77 12.77
N ASP A 217 -5.61 -3.50 12.96
CA ASP A 217 -4.22 -3.07 13.25
C ASP A 217 -3.85 -3.17 14.75
N ASN A 218 -4.65 -3.85 15.57
CA ASN A 218 -4.44 -3.94 17.03
C ASN A 218 -3.05 -4.47 17.43
N LEU A 219 -2.39 -5.22 16.54
CA LEU A 219 -1.05 -5.79 16.74
C LEU A 219 0.05 -5.03 15.98
N MET A 220 -0.23 -3.82 15.47
CA MET A 220 0.75 -2.99 14.78
C MET A 220 1.97 -2.73 15.69
N PRO A 221 3.22 -2.81 15.18
CA PRO A 221 4.42 -2.62 15.99
C PRO A 221 4.45 -1.26 16.71
N SER A 222 4.16 -0.18 15.97
CA SER A 222 4.08 1.19 16.48
C SER A 222 2.94 1.96 15.79
N PRO A 223 2.17 2.80 16.49
CA PRO A 223 1.23 3.72 15.86
C PRO A 223 1.94 4.99 15.36
N GLY A 224 1.31 5.72 14.44
CA GLY A 224 1.85 6.96 13.90
C GLY A 224 1.16 7.39 12.60
N LEU A 225 1.70 8.43 11.99
CA LEU A 225 1.40 8.79 10.61
C LEU A 225 2.13 7.84 9.66
N LEU A 226 1.45 7.39 8.62
CA LEU A 226 2.08 6.77 7.46
C LEU A 226 2.03 7.75 6.30
N PHE A 227 3.17 7.93 5.64
CA PHE A 227 3.27 8.65 4.38
C PHE A 227 3.43 7.64 3.26
N TRP A 228 2.42 7.56 2.40
CA TRP A 228 2.43 6.72 1.21
C TRP A 228 2.85 7.57 0.01
N HIS A 229 4.03 7.31 -0.54
CA HIS A 229 4.52 7.94 -1.77
C HIS A 229 3.91 7.25 -2.97
N ILE A 230 3.18 8.00 -3.77
CA ILE A 230 2.44 7.50 -4.93
C ILE A 230 3.07 8.03 -6.20
N ASP A 231 3.40 7.14 -7.13
CA ASP A 231 3.75 7.47 -8.52
C ASP A 231 2.69 6.95 -9.47
N THR A 232 1.92 7.88 -10.04
CA THR A 232 0.81 7.55 -10.95
C THR A 232 1.25 6.86 -12.23
N GLU A 233 2.52 6.97 -12.65
CA GLU A 233 3.03 6.27 -13.83
C GLU A 233 3.11 4.75 -13.62
N LYS A 234 3.17 4.30 -12.36
CA LYS A 234 3.31 2.89 -11.95
C LYS A 234 2.04 2.28 -11.37
N THR A 235 1.10 3.11 -10.92
CA THR A 235 -0.17 2.63 -10.33
C THR A 235 -1.12 1.95 -11.31
N SER A 236 -0.83 1.99 -12.62
CA SER A 236 -1.64 1.29 -13.63
C SER A 236 -1.23 -0.17 -13.78
N GLY A 237 -2.21 -1.08 -13.80
CA GLY A 237 -1.97 -2.52 -13.99
C GLY A 237 -1.83 -3.29 -12.68
N TRP A 238 -1.17 -4.46 -12.76
CA TRP A 238 -1.12 -5.44 -11.66
C TRP A 238 0.25 -5.55 -10.96
N GLY A 239 1.30 -4.94 -11.53
CA GLY A 239 2.67 -4.96 -10.99
C GLY A 239 3.08 -3.58 -10.46
N VAL A 240 2.31 -3.04 -9.51
CA VAL A 240 2.43 -1.63 -9.08
C VAL A 240 3.79 -1.32 -8.45
N ASN A 241 4.40 -2.30 -7.78
CA ASN A 241 5.67 -2.12 -7.06
C ASN A 241 6.79 -3.05 -7.55
N ASN A 242 6.74 -3.50 -8.81
CA ASN A 242 7.77 -4.35 -9.43
C ASN A 242 8.96 -3.55 -10.00
N ASP A 243 9.15 -2.31 -9.57
CA ASP A 243 10.25 -1.45 -9.99
C ASP A 243 10.85 -0.84 -8.72
N GLU A 244 11.84 -1.52 -8.14
CA GLU A 244 12.44 -1.18 -6.84
C GLU A 244 12.93 0.26 -6.70
N PRO A 245 13.53 0.90 -7.71
CA PRO A 245 13.85 2.32 -7.60
C PRO A 245 12.62 3.23 -7.66
N HIS A 246 11.49 2.76 -8.21
CA HIS A 246 10.31 3.56 -8.61
C HIS A 246 8.99 2.84 -8.27
N TYR A 247 8.65 2.75 -6.99
CA TYR A 247 7.39 2.15 -6.55
C TYR A 247 6.17 3.00 -6.93
N GLY A 248 5.08 2.36 -7.36
CA GLY A 248 3.81 3.06 -7.56
C GLY A 248 3.11 3.41 -6.24
N VAL A 249 3.29 2.59 -5.21
CA VAL A 249 2.73 2.81 -3.87
C VAL A 249 3.80 2.41 -2.83
N GLY A 250 4.70 3.32 -2.52
CA GLY A 250 5.77 3.14 -1.54
C GLY A 250 5.36 3.62 -0.14
N LEU A 251 5.93 3.01 0.91
CA LEU A 251 5.84 3.53 2.28
C LEU A 251 7.13 4.28 2.60
N GLU A 252 7.03 5.55 2.97
CA GLU A 252 8.17 6.31 3.48
C GLU A 252 8.49 5.84 4.90
N GLN A 253 9.62 5.15 5.07
CA GLN A 253 9.99 4.52 6.34
C GLN A 253 10.70 5.53 7.25
N ALA A 254 10.06 5.95 8.36
CA ALA A 254 10.56 7.06 9.18
C ALA A 254 11.97 6.89 9.79
N ASP A 255 12.48 5.66 9.87
CA ASP A 255 13.82 5.34 10.35
C ASP A 255 14.91 5.46 9.27
N GLY A 256 14.54 5.64 8.01
CA GLY A 256 15.46 5.74 6.87
C GLY A 256 16.25 4.46 6.60
N LEU A 257 15.76 3.30 7.07
CA LEU A 257 16.46 2.02 6.90
C LEU A 257 16.11 1.31 5.58
N PHE A 258 15.07 1.73 4.88
CA PHE A 258 14.66 1.21 3.56
C PHE A 258 14.57 -0.33 3.54
N GLN A 259 14.07 -0.93 4.64
CA GLN A 259 13.94 -2.38 4.76
C GLN A 259 13.09 -2.91 3.61
N LEU A 260 12.02 -2.23 3.20
CA LEU A 260 11.09 -2.75 2.22
C LEU A 260 11.73 -2.89 0.83
N GLU A 261 12.54 -1.91 0.44
CA GLU A 261 13.32 -1.90 -0.80
C GLU A 261 14.43 -2.97 -0.77
N ASN A 262 14.88 -3.37 0.42
CA ASN A 262 15.92 -4.38 0.62
C ASN A 262 15.38 -5.76 1.03
N ASN A 263 14.13 -6.07 0.67
CA ASN A 263 13.44 -7.35 0.95
C ASN A 263 13.40 -7.72 2.46
N GLY A 264 13.34 -6.68 3.29
CA GLY A 264 13.06 -6.75 4.71
C GLY A 264 11.56 -6.68 5.00
N SER A 265 11.20 -6.28 6.22
CA SER A 265 9.80 -6.19 6.65
C SER A 265 9.56 -4.84 7.31
N SER A 266 8.35 -4.30 7.16
CA SER A 266 7.93 -3.13 7.92
C SER A 266 8.12 -3.37 9.43
N ASP A 267 8.41 -2.35 10.21
CA ASP A 267 8.55 -2.46 11.65
C ASP A 267 8.02 -1.24 12.41
N GLY A 268 8.42 -1.07 13.67
CA GLY A 268 7.94 0.04 14.49
C GLY A 268 8.62 1.37 14.20
N GLY A 269 9.72 1.35 13.44
CA GLY A 269 10.48 2.50 12.96
C GLY A 269 9.84 3.18 11.74
N ASP A 270 8.99 2.50 10.96
CA ASP A 270 8.42 3.08 9.74
C ASP A 270 7.38 4.19 9.97
N PRO A 271 6.45 4.09 10.96
CA PRO A 271 5.48 5.15 11.19
C PRO A 271 6.14 6.40 11.79
N TYR A 272 5.61 7.59 11.49
CA TYR A 272 6.07 8.85 12.08
C TYR A 272 5.24 9.23 13.33
N PRO A 273 5.84 9.56 14.49
CA PRO A 273 7.26 9.46 14.76
C PRO A 273 7.72 8.05 15.13
N GLY A 274 6.78 7.13 15.40
CA GLY A 274 7.06 5.71 15.63
C GLY A 274 8.11 5.46 16.70
N LEU A 275 8.87 4.37 16.54
CA LEU A 275 10.00 4.04 17.41
C LEU A 275 11.28 4.81 17.05
N ALA A 276 11.39 5.32 15.82
CA ALA A 276 12.48 6.17 15.38
C ALA A 276 12.47 7.55 16.05
N ASN A 277 11.31 7.95 16.59
CA ASN A 277 11.02 9.29 17.07
C ASN A 277 11.30 10.38 16.02
N ASN A 278 11.18 10.04 14.72
CA ASN A 278 11.42 10.98 13.63
C ASN A 278 10.20 11.90 13.45
N ARG A 279 10.39 13.21 13.58
CA ARG A 279 9.29 14.19 13.54
C ARG A 279 9.31 15.07 12.30
N GLU A 280 10.14 14.69 11.33
CA GLU A 280 10.43 15.49 10.15
C GLU A 280 10.50 14.58 8.91
N PHE A 281 9.76 14.96 7.88
CA PHE A 281 9.85 14.40 6.54
C PHE A 281 9.92 15.57 5.55
N ASN A 282 11.11 15.85 5.04
CA ASN A 282 11.43 17.02 4.21
C ASN A 282 12.51 16.68 3.18
N HIS A 283 12.99 17.65 2.41
CA HIS A 283 13.96 17.40 1.34
C HIS A 283 15.34 16.96 1.88
N CYS A 284 15.70 17.35 3.10
CA CYS A 284 16.99 17.05 3.73
C CYS A 284 16.98 15.80 4.63
N SER A 285 15.80 15.20 4.89
CA SER A 285 15.67 14.05 5.76
C SER A 285 16.03 12.73 5.06
N VAL A 286 16.01 11.62 5.80
CA VAL A 286 16.09 10.28 5.21
C VAL A 286 14.96 9.45 5.83
N PRO A 287 13.95 9.02 5.05
CA PRO A 287 13.72 9.34 3.63
C PRO A 287 13.43 10.84 3.43
N ASN A 288 13.48 11.31 2.19
CA ASN A 288 13.22 12.70 1.83
C ASN A 288 12.05 12.86 0.86
N THR A 289 11.58 14.09 0.71
CA THR A 289 10.49 14.46 -0.19
C THR A 289 10.96 14.75 -1.63
N THR A 290 12.07 14.17 -2.08
CA THR A 290 12.53 14.31 -3.49
C THR A 290 11.82 13.27 -4.34
N SER A 291 11.38 13.67 -5.53
CA SER A 291 10.79 12.74 -6.49
C SER A 291 11.74 11.62 -6.89
N TYR A 292 11.18 10.57 -7.47
CA TYR A 292 11.93 9.47 -8.06
C TYR A 292 12.81 9.87 -9.25
N TYR A 293 12.57 11.04 -9.84
CA TYR A 293 13.37 11.63 -10.89
C TYR A 293 14.43 12.62 -10.39
N GLY A 294 14.51 12.83 -9.07
CA GLY A 294 15.50 13.71 -8.45
C GLY A 294 15.09 15.19 -8.40
N GLU A 295 13.85 15.53 -8.76
CA GLU A 295 13.30 16.87 -8.58
C GLU A 295 12.98 17.10 -7.10
N GLU A 296 13.49 18.19 -6.54
CA GLU A 296 13.27 18.56 -5.15
C GLU A 296 11.86 19.12 -4.98
N SER A 297 11.08 18.65 -4.01
CA SER A 297 9.71 19.16 -3.81
C SER A 297 9.64 20.43 -2.97
N MET A 298 10.64 20.68 -2.10
CA MET A 298 10.61 21.65 -1.00
C MET A 298 9.44 21.46 -0.03
N VAL A 299 8.71 20.34 -0.10
CA VAL A 299 7.68 19.96 0.86
C VAL A 299 8.36 19.54 2.15
N ALA A 300 7.91 20.10 3.27
CA ALA A 300 8.33 19.72 4.60
C ALA A 300 7.11 19.45 5.49
N LEU A 301 7.05 18.24 6.04
CA LEU A 301 6.11 17.84 7.08
C LEU A 301 6.88 17.70 8.39
N ILE A 302 6.68 18.66 9.30
CA ILE A 302 7.48 18.81 10.52
C ILE A 302 6.61 18.93 11.75
N ASN A 303 7.23 18.99 12.93
CA ASN A 303 6.54 19.11 14.22
C ASN A 303 5.47 18.03 14.44
N ILE A 304 5.73 16.81 13.92
CA ILE A 304 4.81 15.68 14.04
C ILE A 304 4.64 15.33 15.52
N SER A 305 3.39 15.30 15.99
CA SER A 305 3.04 15.04 17.39
C SER A 305 3.35 13.60 17.83
N ASP A 306 3.23 13.34 19.13
CA ASP A 306 3.17 11.95 19.62
C ASP A 306 1.97 11.20 19.02
N PRO A 307 2.06 9.87 18.87
CA PRO A 307 0.92 9.07 18.44
C PRO A 307 -0.28 9.18 19.38
N ASP A 308 -1.41 9.59 18.84
CA ASP A 308 -2.71 9.64 19.52
C ASP A 308 -3.83 9.46 18.48
N SER A 309 -5.05 9.26 18.98
CA SER A 309 -6.31 9.27 18.24
C SER A 309 -6.48 10.47 17.30
N THR A 310 -5.85 11.61 17.59
CA THR A 310 -5.66 12.74 16.69
C THR A 310 -4.19 13.14 16.75
N MET A 311 -3.52 13.15 15.61
CA MET A 311 -2.14 13.61 15.49
C MET A 311 -2.10 14.96 14.79
N THR A 312 -1.03 15.72 15.03
CA THR A 312 -0.78 17.00 14.37
C THR A 312 0.56 17.05 13.66
N PHE A 313 0.64 17.86 12.61
CA PHE A 313 1.87 18.22 11.94
C PHE A 313 1.74 19.62 11.31
N ASP A 314 2.88 20.21 10.97
CA ASP A 314 2.98 21.42 10.16
C ASP A 314 3.40 21.06 8.73
N LEU A 315 2.90 21.79 7.75
CA LEU A 315 3.24 21.66 6.33
C LEU A 315 3.82 22.97 5.83
N SER A 316 4.94 22.88 5.10
CA SER A 316 5.56 23.99 4.37
C SER A 316 5.93 23.56 2.95
N PHE A 317 5.87 24.49 1.99
CA PHE A 317 6.37 24.33 0.61
C PHE A 317 7.62 25.19 0.33
N THR A 318 8.09 25.91 1.34
CA THR A 318 9.37 26.63 1.31
C THR A 318 10.20 26.08 2.45
N ASP A 319 11.00 25.06 2.17
CA ASP A 319 11.98 24.61 3.14
C ASP A 319 13.00 25.75 3.33
N VAL A 320 13.01 26.36 4.52
CA VAL A 320 13.97 27.41 4.88
C VAL A 320 14.98 26.78 5.81
N GLU A 321 16.10 26.34 5.25
CA GLU A 321 17.20 25.88 6.06
C GLU A 321 17.83 27.08 6.81
N THR A 322 17.71 27.11 8.13
CA THR A 322 18.52 28.02 8.96
C THR A 322 19.85 27.36 9.27
N GLY A 323 20.83 27.52 8.39
CA GLY A 323 22.21 27.11 8.65
C GLY A 323 22.95 28.09 9.57
N THR A 324 23.84 27.59 10.43
CA THR A 324 24.78 28.47 11.14
C THR A 324 26.02 28.65 10.26
N MET A 325 26.20 29.82 9.67
CA MET A 325 27.39 30.10 8.86
C MET A 325 28.55 30.55 9.75
N GLY A 326 29.64 29.76 9.74
CA GLY A 326 30.92 30.19 10.29
C GLY A 326 31.62 31.12 9.29
N ALA A 327 32.06 32.28 9.76
CA ALA A 327 32.79 33.23 8.93
C ALA A 327 34.15 33.53 9.57
N VAL A 328 35.21 33.49 8.77
CA VAL A 328 36.56 33.89 9.20
C VAL A 328 36.82 35.29 8.67
N GLY A 329 37.00 36.24 9.58
CA GLY A 329 37.35 37.62 9.27
C GLY A 329 38.81 37.91 9.57
N PHE A 330 39.46 38.72 8.73
CA PHE A 330 40.80 39.27 9.00
C PHE A 330 40.85 40.76 8.66
N GLY A 331 41.53 41.53 9.51
CA GLY A 331 41.71 42.96 9.33
C GLY A 331 42.49 43.59 10.47
N ASP A 332 43.16 44.70 10.18
CA ASP A 332 43.85 45.51 11.18
C ASP A 332 42.85 46.37 11.96
N ALA A 333 43.16 46.65 13.23
CA ALA A 333 42.34 47.54 14.04
C ALA A 333 42.21 48.92 13.38
N TYR A 334 40.96 49.41 13.30
CA TYR A 334 40.60 50.70 12.67
C TYR A 334 40.78 50.77 11.14
N ALA A 335 40.90 49.62 10.45
CA ALA A 335 40.92 49.52 8.99
C ALA A 335 39.70 48.76 8.44
N ILE A 336 39.53 48.76 7.11
CA ILE A 336 38.54 47.90 6.41
C ILE A 336 39.05 46.46 6.48
N GLY A 337 38.26 45.56 7.07
CA GLY A 337 38.53 44.11 7.11
C GLY A 337 37.75 43.34 6.05
N TYR A 338 38.12 42.08 5.86
CA TYR A 338 37.43 41.15 4.96
C TYR A 338 36.80 40.02 5.78
N LEU A 339 35.55 39.66 5.43
CA LEU A 339 34.83 38.52 5.99
C LEU A 339 34.52 37.56 4.85
N SER A 340 35.04 36.33 4.93
CA SER A 340 34.70 35.29 3.97
C SER A 340 33.61 34.39 4.55
N VAL A 341 32.50 34.29 3.84
CA VAL A 341 31.38 33.38 4.12
C VAL A 341 31.28 32.42 2.94
N SER A 342 31.33 31.12 3.21
CA SER A 342 31.08 30.08 2.22
C SER A 342 29.84 29.30 2.62
N MET A 343 28.88 29.22 1.71
CA MET A 343 27.71 28.36 1.81
C MET A 343 27.62 27.50 0.55
N THR A 344 27.30 26.22 0.71
CA THR A 344 26.84 25.40 -0.40
C THR A 344 25.34 25.64 -0.50
N ASN A 345 24.85 26.07 -1.67
CA ASN A 345 23.44 26.35 -1.87
C ASN A 345 23.02 25.81 -3.23
N TYR A 346 21.85 25.18 -3.30
CA TYR A 346 21.28 24.63 -4.53
C TYR A 346 20.41 25.67 -5.27
N VAL A 347 20.13 26.81 -4.63
CA VAL A 347 19.36 27.92 -5.19
C VAL A 347 20.26 29.13 -5.49
N GLU A 348 19.98 29.84 -6.59
CA GLU A 348 20.69 31.07 -6.94
C GLU A 348 20.37 32.19 -5.93
N VAL A 349 21.40 32.65 -5.20
CA VAL A 349 21.25 33.77 -4.26
C VAL A 349 21.21 35.09 -5.03
N GLN A 350 20.01 35.60 -5.32
CA GLN A 350 19.84 36.84 -6.09
C GLN A 350 20.22 38.11 -5.31
N THR A 351 20.02 38.11 -3.99
CA THR A 351 20.35 39.27 -3.13
C THR A 351 20.78 38.80 -1.74
N LEU A 352 21.93 39.28 -1.27
CA LEU A 352 22.34 39.24 0.14
C LEU A 352 22.15 40.64 0.74
N SER A 353 21.36 40.76 1.82
CA SER A 353 21.33 41.96 2.66
C SER A 353 21.89 41.63 4.03
N PHE A 354 22.88 42.40 4.49
CA PHE A 354 23.51 42.29 5.81
C PHE A 354 23.27 43.55 6.65
#